data_AF-A0A9E3SXB0-F1
#
_entry.id   AF-A0A9E3SXB0-F1
#
_cell.length_a   1.000
_cell.length_b   1.000
_cell.length_c   1.000
_cell.angle_alpha   90.00
_cell.angle_beta   90.00
_cell.angle_gamma   90.00
#
_symmetry.space_group_name_H-M   'P 1'
#
loop_
_entity.id
_entity.type
_entity.pdbx_description
1 polymer ?
#
loop_
_entity_poly.entity_id
_entity_poly.type
_entity_poly.pdbx_seq_one_letter_code
_entity_poly.pdbx_strand_id
1 'polypeptide(L)' 'MIKPVATIHVVPNLPQPLQRLNELAYNVRWAWDQETIALFRRLDPDLWRATEHNPVWMLGLVSQERLKSAAEDPAY' A
#
# COMPACT_ATOMS: atom_id res chain seq x y z
N MET A 1 31.42 -15.58 10.55
CA MET A 1 29.97 -15.27 10.50
C MET A 1 29.84 -13.76 10.45
N ILE A 2 29.39 -13.18 9.34
CA ILE A 2 29.24 -11.73 9.21
C ILE A 2 27.99 -11.31 10.01
N LYS A 3 28.15 -10.38 10.96
CA LYS A 3 27.02 -9.75 11.66
C LYS A 3 26.68 -8.42 10.97
N PRO A 4 25.42 -8.16 10.62
CA PRO A 4 25.02 -6.87 10.07
C PRO A 4 25.22 -5.75 11.10
N VAL A 5 25.62 -4.57 10.62
CA VAL A 5 25.83 -3.37 11.45
C VAL A 5 24.50 -2.83 12.00
N ALA A 6 23.41 -2.95 11.23
CA ALA A 6 22.05 -2.65 11.65
C ALA A 6 21.03 -3.34 10.73
N THR A 7 19.82 -3.57 11.23
CA THR A 7 18.65 -3.96 10.43
C THR A 7 17.74 -2.75 10.29
N ILE A 8 17.42 -2.36 9.06
CA ILE A 8 16.51 -1.25 8.77
C ILE A 8 15.25 -1.84 8.14
N HIS A 9 14.09 -1.58 8.75
CA HIS A 9 12.80 -1.93 8.19
C HIS A 9 12.24 -0.71 7.46
N VAL A 10 12.21 -0.78 6.13
CA VAL A 10 11.58 0.26 5.31
C VAL A 10 10.09 -0.04 5.26
N VAL A 11 9.29 0.88 5.79
CA VAL A 11 7.82 0.80 5.79
C VAL A 11 7.24 1.95 4.97
N PRO A 12 6.08 1.76 4.32
CA PRO A 12 5.37 2.83 3.63
C PRO A 12 5.08 4.00 4.58
N ASN A 13 5.36 5.22 4.15
CA ASN A 13 5.02 6.43 4.89
C ASN A 13 3.61 6.91 4.50
N LEU A 14 2.60 6.27 5.08
CA LEU A 14 1.20 6.56 4.81
C LEU A 14 0.74 7.86 5.50
N PRO A 15 0.09 8.79 4.80
CA PRO A 15 -0.63 9.90 5.42
C PRO A 15 -1.67 9.41 6.43
N GLN A 16 -1.98 10.21 7.46
CA GLN A 16 -2.91 9.81 8.53
C GLN A 16 -4.26 9.28 8.03
N PRO A 17 -4.93 9.90 7.02
CA PRO A 17 -6.18 9.37 6.48
C PRO A 17 -6.06 7.96 5.85
N LEU A 18 -4.86 7.61 5.37
CA LEU A 18 -4.60 6.36 4.64
C LEU A 18 -4.00 5.25 5.50
N GLN A 19 -3.80 5.47 6.80
CA GLN A 19 -3.18 4.49 7.71
C GLN A 19 -3.87 3.12 7.69
N ARG A 20 -5.20 3.11 7.50
CA ARG A 20 -5.99 1.87 7.41
C ARG A 20 -5.67 0.99 6.19
N LEU A 21 -5.03 1.54 5.15
CA LEU A 21 -4.58 0.73 4.01
C LEU A 21 -3.58 -0.34 4.43
N ASN A 22 -2.75 -0.06 5.45
CA ASN A 22 -1.80 -1.04 5.96
C ASN A 22 -2.53 -2.24 6.61
N GLU A 23 -3.56 -1.97 7.42
CA GLU A 23 -4.39 -3.00 8.03
C GLU A 23 -5.09 -3.88 6.98
N LEU A 24 -5.64 -3.24 5.93
CA LEU A 24 -6.30 -3.93 4.83
C LEU A 24 -5.32 -4.79 4.02
N ALA A 25 -4.09 -4.29 3.77
CA ALA A 25 -3.08 -5.02 3.01
C ALA A 25 -2.63 -6.31 3.71
N TYR A 26 -2.52 -6.28 5.04
CA TYR A 26 -2.13 -7.45 5.84
C TYR A 26 -3.29 -8.37 6.24
N ASN A 27 -4.53 -7.97 5.96
CA ASN A 27 -5.69 -8.81 6.18
C ASN A 27 -6.03 -9.64 4.94
N VAL A 28 -5.75 -10.96 4.98
CA VAL A 28 -5.94 -11.90 3.85
C VAL A 28 -7.35 -11.87 3.23
N ARG A 29 -8.36 -11.36 3.96
CA ARG A 29 -9.69 -11.09 3.43
C ARG A 29 -9.67 -10.27 2.13
N TRP A 30 -8.68 -9.39 1.93
CA TRP A 30 -8.56 -8.59 0.71
C TRP A 30 -8.57 -9.45 -0.57
N ALA A 31 -8.12 -10.71 -0.51
CA ALA A 31 -8.00 -11.57 -1.68
C ALA A 31 -9.36 -11.95 -2.32
N TRP A 32 -10.48 -11.77 -1.60
CA TRP A 32 -11.82 -12.01 -2.13
C TRP A 32 -12.80 -10.83 -1.92
N ASP A 33 -12.39 -9.81 -1.16
CA ASP A 33 -13.19 -8.62 -0.88
C ASP A 33 -13.05 -7.61 -2.03
N GLN A 34 -14.09 -7.53 -2.86
CA GLN A 34 -14.07 -6.71 -4.08
C GLN A 34 -13.91 -5.21 -3.81
N GLU A 35 -14.42 -4.73 -2.68
CA GLU A 35 -14.27 -3.33 -2.26
C GLU A 35 -12.81 -3.01 -1.93
N THR A 36 -12.15 -3.89 -1.17
CA THR A 36 -10.72 -3.74 -0.85
C THR A 36 -9.85 -3.83 -2.10
N ILE A 37 -10.13 -4.76 -3.02
CA ILE A 37 -9.44 -4.85 -4.31
C ILE A 37 -9.62 -3.56 -5.13
N ALA A 38 -10.85 -3.04 -5.19
CA ALA A 38 -11.14 -1.81 -5.91
C ALA A 38 -10.40 -0.60 -5.32
N LEU A 39 -10.24 -0.55 -3.99
CA LEU A 39 -9.49 0.50 -3.30
C LEU A 39 -8.02 0.55 -3.74
N PHE A 40 -7.32 -0.58 -3.67
CA PHE A 40 -5.92 -0.66 -4.11
C PHE A 40 -5.79 -0.41 -5.61
N ARG A 41 -6.67 -0.97 -6.44
CA ARG A 41 -6.68 -0.70 -7.89
C ARG A 41 -6.91 0.77 -8.21
N ARG A 42 -7.76 1.49 -7.45
CA ARG A 42 -8.03 2.92 -7.67
C ARG A 42 -6.84 3.79 -7.27
N LEU A 43 -6.07 3.38 -6.25
CA LEU A 43 -4.88 4.11 -5.81
C LEU A 43 -3.84 4.22 -6.94
N ASP A 44 -3.53 3.09 -7.58
CA ASP A 44 -2.69 3.07 -8.79
C ASP A 44 -2.92 1.77 -9.58
N PRO A 45 -3.66 1.81 -10.71
CA PRO A 45 -4.03 0.61 -11.46
C PRO A 45 -2.87 -0.04 -12.20
N ASP A 46 -1.80 0.71 -12.50
CA ASP A 46 -0.62 0.20 -13.18
C ASP A 46 0.28 -0.51 -12.17
N LEU A 47 0.50 0.12 -11.02
CA LEU A 47 1.26 -0.48 -9.94
C LEU A 47 0.56 -1.71 -9.37
N TRP A 48 -0.77 -1.68 -9.24
CA TRP A 48 -1.56 -2.82 -8.81
C TRP A 48 -1.35 -4.06 -9.70
N ARG A 49 -1.25 -3.86 -11.02
CA ARG A 49 -0.92 -4.94 -11.97
C ARG A 49 0.54 -5.35 -11.86
N ALA A 50 1.45 -4.38 -11.73
CA ALA A 50 2.89 -4.63 -11.65
C ALA A 50 3.32 -5.38 -10.38
N THR A 51 2.59 -5.23 -9.28
CA THR A 51 2.82 -5.97 -8.03
C THR A 51 2.00 -7.25 -7.94
N GLU A 52 1.49 -7.75 -9.06
CA GLU A 52 0.69 -8.97 -9.14
C GLU A 52 -0.48 -8.98 -8.14
N HIS A 53 -1.13 -7.82 -7.94
CA HIS A 53 -2.25 -7.68 -7.01
C HIS A 53 -1.85 -7.90 -5.53
N ASN A 54 -0.58 -7.72 -5.18
CA ASN A 54 -0.11 -7.75 -3.79
C ASN A 54 -0.18 -6.33 -3.17
N PRO A 55 -1.10 -6.07 -2.23
CA PRO A 55 -1.26 -4.73 -1.64
C PRO A 55 -0.11 -4.34 -0.72
N VAL A 56 0.53 -5.29 -0.03
CA VAL A 56 1.69 -5.01 0.83
C VAL A 56 2.86 -4.53 -0.02
N TRP A 57 3.13 -5.22 -1.12
CA TRP A 57 4.20 -4.83 -2.05
C TRP A 57 3.88 -3.50 -2.74
N MET A 58 2.63 -3.29 -3.15
CA MET A 58 2.15 -2.04 -3.73
C MET A 58 2.39 -0.83 -2.82
N LEU A 59 2.02 -0.92 -1.55
CA LEU A 59 2.22 0.19 -0.60
C LEU A 59 3.71 0.52 -0.39
N GLY A 60 4.61 -0.46 -0.55
CA GLY A 60 6.05 -0.24 -0.51
C GLY A 60 6.62 0.48 -1.73
N LEU A 61 5.89 0.52 -2.84
CA LEU A 61 6.35 1.08 -4.12
C LEU A 61 5.60 2.34 -4.56
N VAL A 62 4.39 2.57 -4.04
CA VAL A 62 3.58 3.73 -4.41
C VAL A 62 4.30 5.04 -4.05
N SER A 63 4.24 6.01 -4.96
CA SER A 63 4.92 7.28 -4.74
C SER A 63 4.28 8.08 -3.60
N GLN A 64 5.10 8.83 -2.87
CA GLN A 64 4.60 9.68 -1.79
C GLN A 64 3.63 10.75 -2.31
N GLU A 65 3.82 11.24 -3.53
CA GLU A 65 2.94 12.20 -4.18
C GLU A 65 1.54 11.60 -4.41
N ARG A 66 1.47 10.37 -4.93
CA ARG A 66 0.19 9.67 -5.11
C ARG A 66 -0.54 9.47 -3.79
N LEU A 67 0.18 9.05 -2.74
CA LEU A 67 -0.39 8.89 -1.40
C LEU A 67 -0.95 10.19 -0.84
N LYS A 68 -0.24 11.31 -1.03
CA LYS A 68 -0.72 12.63 -0.60
C LYS A 68 -1.97 13.05 -1.38
N SER A 69 -1.95 12.91 -2.70
CA SER A 69 -3.11 13.20 -3.55
C SER A 69 -4.33 12.37 -3.17
N ALA A 70 -4.16 11.07 -2.91
CA ALA A 70 -5.24 10.20 -2.46
C ALA A 70 -5.73 10.55 -1.05
N ALA A 71 -4.87 11.06 -0.17
CA ALA A 71 -5.27 11.50 1.17
C ALA A 71 -6.08 12.80 1.17
N GLU A 72 -5.94 13.62 0.12
CA GLU A 72 -6.62 14.91 -0.05
C GLU A 72 -7.88 14.80 -0.93
N ASP A 73 -8.07 13.69 -1.65
CA ASP A 73 -9.22 13.43 -2.50
C ASP A 73 -10.43 12.94 -1.66
N PRO A 74 -11.52 13.71 -1.53
CA PRO A 74 -12.70 13.28 -0.77
C PRO A 74 -13.44 12.09 -1.37
N ALA A 75 -13.21 11.79 -2.65
CA ALA A 75 -13.78 10.63 -3.30
C ALA A 75 -12.95 9.36 -3.04
N TYR A 76 -11.70 9.50 -2.58
CA TYR A 76 -10.82 8.39 -2.24
C TYR A 76 -11.07 7.85 -0.83
#